data_AF-K5CEF9-F1
#
_entry.id   AF-K5CEF9-F1
#
_cell.length_a   1.000
_cell.length_b   1.000
_cell.length_c   1.000
_cell.angle_alpha   90.00
_cell.angle_beta   90.00
_cell.angle_gamma   90.00
#
_symmetry.space_group_name_H-M   'P 1'
#
loop_
_entity.id
_entity.type
_entity.pdbx_description
1 polymer ?
#
loop_
_entity_poly.entity_id
_entity_poly.type
_entity_poly.pdbx_seq_one_letter_code
_entity_poly.pdbx_strand_id
1 'polypeptide(L)' 'MIAPDEFAEVIDTIDNLLGALELPMPAEFHVKQMKRELKEVSEKLKRIYVEEEDENPWSE' A
#
# COMPACT_ATOMS: atom_id res chain seq x y z
N MET A 1 14.87 -1.40 -13.87
CA MET A 1 13.70 -0.59 -14.22
C MET A 1 12.51 -1.38 -13.76
N ILE A 2 12.00 -1.06 -12.58
CA ILE A 2 10.76 -1.62 -12.09
C ILE A 2 9.69 -1.35 -13.14
N ALA A 3 8.88 -2.37 -13.41
CA ALA A 3 7.73 -2.21 -14.27
C ALA A 3 6.85 -1.13 -13.62
N PRO A 4 6.59 0.01 -14.30
CA PRO A 4 5.69 1.06 -13.81
C PRO A 4 4.37 0.52 -13.25
N ASP A 5 3.99 -0.67 -13.72
CA ASP A 5 2.89 -1.53 -13.29
C ASP A 5 2.86 -1.81 -11.78
N GLU A 6 3.97 -2.17 -11.11
CA GLU A 6 3.93 -2.50 -9.68
C GLU A 6 3.62 -1.27 -8.80
N PHE A 7 4.17 -0.12 -9.17
CA PHE A 7 3.88 1.14 -8.50
C PHE A 7 2.45 1.60 -8.78
N ALA A 8 1.99 1.47 -10.02
CA ALA A 8 0.60 1.75 -10.40
C ALA A 8 -0.39 0.89 -9.62
N GLU A 9 -0.11 -0.41 -9.45
CA GLU A 9 -0.94 -1.32 -8.64
C GLU A 9 -1.06 -0.86 -7.17
N VAL A 10 0.01 -0.30 -6.60
CA VAL A 10 -0.04 0.25 -5.24
C VAL A 10 -0.96 1.46 -5.18
N ILE A 11 -0.88 2.36 -6.16
CA ILE A 11 -1.77 3.52 -6.25
C ILE A 11 -3.22 3.08 -6.39
N ASP A 12 -3.52 2.15 -7.31
CA ASP A 12 -4.87 1.60 -7.48
C ASP A 12 -5.39 0.96 -6.19
N THR A 13 -4.53 0.26 -5.45
CA THR A 13 -4.90 -0.31 -4.15
C THR A 13 -5.28 0.78 -3.14
N ILE A 14 -4.49 1.86 -3.05
CA ILE A 14 -4.78 2.99 -2.15
C ILE A 14 -6.10 3.66 -2.54
N ASP A 15 -6.32 3.93 -3.83
CA ASP A 15 -7.56 4.55 -4.31
C ASP A 15 -8.79 3.68 -4.03
N ASN A 16 -8.67 2.37 -4.20
CA ASN A 16 -9.73 1.42 -3.85
C ASN A 16 -10.03 1.42 -2.34
N LEU A 17 -9.01 1.51 -1.47
CA LEU A 17 -9.21 1.61 -0.03
C LEU A 17 -9.90 2.91 0.36
N LEU A 18 -9.50 4.04 -0.25
CA LEU A 18 -10.16 5.32 -0.04
C LEU A 18 -11.64 5.25 -0.45
N GLY A 19 -11.94 4.67 -1.61
CA GLY A 19 -13.32 4.45 -2.05
C GLY A 19 -14.11 3.53 -1.11
N ALA A 20 -13.47 2.48 -0.57
CA ALA A 20 -14.13 1.57 0.36
C ALA A 20 -14.51 2.25 1.68
N LEU A 21 -13.72 3.22 2.16
CA LEU A 21 -14.01 3.97 3.39
C LEU A 21 -15.29 4.82 3.30
N GLU A 22 -15.68 5.23 2.10
CA GLU A 22 -16.92 6.00 1.85
C GLU A 22 -18.18 5.12 1.91
N LEU A 23 -18.04 3.80 1.90
CA LEU A 23 -19.18 2.89 2.03
C LEU A 23 -19.79 2.96 3.43
N PRO A 24 -21.14 2.91 3.55
CA PRO A 24 -21.83 2.97 4.84
C PRO A 24 -21.73 1.65 5.61
N MET A 25 -20.51 1.28 5.98
CA MET A 25 -20.16 0.09 6.75
C MET A 25 -19.80 0.48 8.20
N PRO A 26 -19.88 -0.46 9.15
CA PRO A 26 -19.43 -0.20 10.52
C PRO A 26 -17.94 0.21 10.55
N ALA A 27 -17.61 1.22 11.37
CA ALA A 27 -16.24 1.71 11.48
C ALA A 27 -15.23 0.62 11.87
N GLU A 28 -15.64 -0.39 12.65
CA GLU A 28 -14.79 -1.53 13.01
C GLU A 28 -14.35 -2.35 11.78
N PHE A 29 -15.23 -2.47 10.78
CA PHE A 29 -14.90 -3.15 9.52
C PHE A 29 -13.80 -2.40 8.78
N HIS A 30 -13.97 -1.08 8.63
CA HIS A 30 -13.00 -0.19 8.01
C HIS A 30 -11.64 -0.24 8.73
N VAL A 31 -11.62 -0.13 10.05
CA VAL A 31 -10.39 -0.18 10.85
C VAL A 31 -9.69 -1.54 10.73
N LYS A 32 -10.44 -2.65 10.74
CA LYS A 32 -9.88 -3.99 10.59
C LYS A 32 -9.24 -4.17 9.22
N GLN A 33 -9.89 -3.70 8.16
CA GLN A 33 -9.36 -3.74 6.81
C GLN A 33 -8.10 -2.86 6.71
N MET A 34 -8.16 -1.60 7.14
CA MET A 34 -7.02 -0.67 7.08
C MET A 34 -5.79 -1.19 7.83
N LYS A 35 -5.95 -1.82 8.99
CA LYS A 35 -4.82 -2.42 9.73
C LYS A 35 -4.07 -3.49 8.93
N ARG A 36 -4.77 -4.25 8.09
CA ARG A 36 -4.18 -5.27 7.24
C ARG A 36 -3.53 -4.62 6.01
N GLU A 37 -4.31 -3.85 5.27
CA GLU A 37 -3.93 -3.33 3.95
C GLU A 37 -2.79 -2.31 4.04
N LEU A 38 -2.77 -1.46 5.07
CA LEU A 38 -1.67 -0.49 5.26
C LEU A 38 -0.31 -1.16 5.42
N LYS A 39 -0.27 -2.35 6.04
CA LYS A 39 0.97 -3.09 6.20
C LYS A 39 1.46 -3.61 4.85
N GLU A 40 0.57 -4.25 4.09
CA GLU A 40 0.89 -4.81 2.77
C GLU A 40 1.32 -3.71 1.78
N VAL A 41 0.61 -2.58 1.75
CA VAL A 41 0.98 -1.40 0.93
C VAL A 41 2.34 -0.82 1.34
N SER A 42 2.59 -0.68 2.64
CA SER A 42 3.87 -0.15 3.16
C SER A 42 5.06 -1.06 2.81
N GLU A 43 4.91 -2.38 2.96
CA GLU A 43 5.94 -3.34 2.59
C GLU A 43 6.21 -3.33 1.08
N LYS A 44 5.16 -3.26 0.25
CA LYS A 44 5.31 -3.19 -1.22
C LYS A 44 6.00 -1.89 -1.66
N LEU A 45 5.65 -0.74 -1.08
CA LEU A 45 6.31 0.54 -1.37
C LEU A 45 7.79 0.53 -0.99
N LYS A 46 8.13 0.01 0.19
CA LYS A 46 9.53 -0.12 0.61
C LYS A 46 10.31 -1.01 -0.34
N ARG A 47 9.74 -2.15 -0.76
CA ARG A 47 10.38 -3.04 -1.73
C ARG A 47 10.66 -2.31 -3.05
N ILE A 48 9.66 -1.62 -3.59
CA ILE A 48 9.79 -0.84 -4.83
C ILE A 48 10.91 0.20 -4.69
N TYR A 49 10.97 0.92 -3.57
CA TYR A 49 12.02 1.91 -3.34
C TYR A 49 13.42 1.28 -3.32
N VAL A 50 13.61 0.19 -2.58
CA VAL A 50 14.90 -0.50 -2.48
C VAL A 50 15.34 -1.06 -3.83
N GLU A 51 14.41 -1.57 -4.62
CA GLU A 51 14.69 -2.10 -5.96
C GLU A 51 15.08 -1.00 -6.97
N GLU A 52 14.59 0.25 -6.84
CA GLU A 52 15.00 1.37 -7.70
C GLU A 52 16.30 2.03 -7.24
N GLU A 53 16.46 2.25 -5.93
CA GLU A 53 17.60 3.00 -5.37
C GLU A 53 18.81 2.10 -5.03
N ASP A 54 18.65 0.77 -5.08
CA ASP A 54 19.64 -0.26 -4.67
C ASP A 54 20.17 -0.05 -3.23
N GLU A 55 19.48 0.76 -2.44
CA GLU A 55 19.77 1.11 -1.06
C GLU A 55 18.52 0.94 -0.19
N ASN A 56 18.69 0.37 1.01
CA ASN A 56 17.60 0.19 1.96
C ASN A 56 17.74 1.11 3.17
N PRO A 57 17.07 2.28 3.20
CA PRO A 57 17.13 3.20 4.32
C PRO A 57 16.40 2.67 5.57
N TRP A 58 15.67 1.55 5.46
CA TRP A 58 14.95 0.91 6.55
C TRP A 58 15.63 -0.36 7.08
N SER A 59 16.78 -0.76 6.53
CA SER A 59 17.60 -1.81 7.15
C SER A 59 18.48 -1.19 8.24
N GLU A 60 18.12 -1.42 9.51
CA GLU A 60 19.03 -1.25 10.66
C GLU A 60 19.80 -2.54 10.94
#